data_AF-A0A8D2FZJ5-F1
#
_entry.id   AF-A0A8D2FZJ5-F1
#
_cell.length_a   1.000
_cell.length_b   1.000
_cell.length_c   1.000
_cell.angle_alpha   90.00
_cell.angle_beta   90.00
_cell.angle_gamma   90.00
#
_symmetry.space_group_name_H-M   'P 1'
#
loop_
_entity.id
_entity.type
_entity.pdbx_description
1 polymer ?
#
loop_
_entity_poly.entity_id
_entity_poly.type
_entity_poly.pdbx_seq_one_letter_code
_entity_poly.pdbx_strand_id
1 'polypeptide(L)'
;MGPTWLPFSIFYINELCNHQYKVHAGHGRRYARTKRKVFQFLNAKCESAFFSKGNPRQINCTVLYRRKHKKGQLEEIQKERTRRAVKLQGAITGASLADIMAKRNQNLKLERLNENKVSGLLRKQKKAKRVPKKTAMAAAKVPTKAAPKLYFLEFL
;
A
#
# COMPACT_ATOMS: atom_id res chain seq x y z
N MET A 1 39.17 33.32 -12.92
CA MET A 1 38.19 32.66 -12.02
C MET A 1 37.69 33.69 -11.04
N GLY A 2 36.46 34.21 -11.21
CA GLY A 2 35.87 35.18 -10.29
C GLY A 2 34.92 34.48 -9.29
N PRO A 3 34.87 34.90 -8.02
CA PRO A 3 33.96 34.32 -7.05
C PRO A 3 32.51 34.68 -7.40
N THR A 4 31.70 33.68 -7.73
CA THR A 4 30.26 33.86 -7.95
C THR A 4 29.55 34.04 -6.61
N TRP A 5 29.53 35.27 -6.12
CA TRP A 5 28.67 35.67 -5.01
C TRP A 5 27.22 35.53 -5.45
N LEU A 6 26.59 34.40 -5.09
CA LEU A 6 25.13 34.31 -5.12
C LEU A 6 24.60 35.42 -4.21
N PRO A 7 23.71 36.31 -4.71
CA PRO A 7 23.12 37.32 -3.85
C PRO A 7 22.37 36.59 -2.74
N PHE A 8 22.73 36.90 -1.49
CA PHE A 8 22.02 36.42 -0.31
C PHE A 8 20.61 37.04 -0.33
N SER A 9 19.71 36.44 -1.10
CA SER A 9 18.34 36.88 -1.23
C SER A 9 17.70 36.70 0.15
N ILE A 10 17.49 37.83 0.84
CA ILE A 10 16.90 37.87 2.17
C ILE A 10 15.47 37.39 2.03
N PHE A 11 15.29 36.08 2.22
CA PHE A 11 14.01 35.40 2.13
C PHE A 11 13.19 35.82 3.35
N TYR A 12 12.42 36.90 3.20
CA TYR A 12 11.54 37.40 4.25
C TYR A 12 10.45 36.36 4.55
N ILE A 13 10.67 35.57 5.59
CA ILE A 13 9.71 34.58 6.10
C ILE A 13 8.49 35.33 6.61
N ASN A 14 7.36 35.13 5.93
CA ASN A 14 6.07 35.67 6.36
C ASN A 14 5.49 34.77 7.45
N GLU A 15 5.42 35.29 8.66
CA GLU A 15 4.87 34.59 9.82
C GLU A 15 3.33 34.55 9.76
N LEU A 16 2.71 33.62 10.48
CA LEU A 16 1.25 33.55 10.61
C LEU A 16 0.81 34.02 12.00
N CYS A 17 -0.10 34.99 12.02
CA CYS A 17 -0.79 35.44 13.23
C CYS A 17 -1.64 34.29 13.81
N ASN A 18 -1.87 34.27 15.13
CA ASN A 18 -2.80 33.34 15.79
C ASN A 18 -4.24 33.39 15.20
N HIS A 19 -4.62 34.51 14.59
CA HIS A 19 -5.90 34.69 13.87
C HIS A 19 -5.84 34.34 12.36
N GLN A 20 -4.74 33.72 11.92
CA GLN A 20 -4.43 33.24 10.56
C GLN A 20 -4.31 34.31 9.46
N TYR A 21 -3.96 35.54 9.83
CA TYR A 21 -3.45 36.54 8.86
C TYR A 21 -1.94 36.39 8.68
N LYS A 22 -1.43 36.76 7.49
CA LYS A 22 0.01 36.91 7.25
C LYS A 22 0.54 38.10 8.06
N VAL A 23 1.73 37.94 8.63
CA VAL A 23 2.49 38.97 9.32
C VAL A 23 3.80 39.15 8.57
N HIS A 24 3.95 40.32 7.96
CA HIS A 24 5.17 40.70 7.25
C HIS A 24 6.25 41.14 8.23
N ALA A 25 7.52 41.13 7.80
CA ALA A 25 8.63 41.62 8.61
C ALA A 25 8.41 43.08 9.05
N GLY A 26 8.81 43.40 10.28
CA GLY A 26 8.57 44.72 10.88
C GLY A 26 7.15 44.96 11.42
N HIS A 27 6.18 44.06 11.16
CA HIS A 27 4.80 44.24 11.61
C HIS A 27 4.43 43.40 12.84
N GLY A 28 3.59 43.99 13.68
CA GLY A 28 2.94 43.30 14.79
C GLY A 28 3.84 43.03 15.99
N ARG A 29 3.47 42.02 16.80
CA ARG A 29 4.14 41.70 18.06
C ARG A 29 4.26 40.19 18.26
N ARG A 30 5.33 39.78 18.93
CA ARG A 30 5.63 38.39 19.30
C ARG A 30 5.50 38.22 20.82
N TYR A 31 4.53 37.45 21.26
CA TYR A 31 4.30 37.17 22.69
C TYR A 31 4.79 35.76 23.04
N ALA A 32 5.79 35.68 23.90
CA ALA A 32 6.27 34.42 24.47
C ALA A 32 5.55 34.14 25.80
N ARG A 33 4.78 33.04 25.86
CA ARG A 33 4.10 32.59 27.08
C ARG A 33 4.98 31.61 27.85
N THR A 34 4.91 31.66 29.18
CA THR A 34 5.66 30.82 30.15
C THR A 34 5.74 29.33 29.77
N LYS A 35 4.67 28.74 29.20
CA LYS A 35 4.66 27.34 28.72
C LYS A 35 5.35 27.14 27.36
N ARG A 36 6.44 27.88 27.07
CA ARG A 36 7.23 27.90 25.82
C ARG A 36 6.43 28.09 24.52
N LYS A 37 5.18 28.58 24.59
CA LYS A 37 4.35 28.86 23.41
C LYS A 37 4.53 30.30 22.97
N VAL A 38 5.04 30.50 21.76
CA VAL A 38 5.19 31.80 21.13
C VAL A 38 3.99 32.05 20.22
N PHE A 39 3.42 33.25 20.31
CA PHE A 39 2.28 33.70 19.51
C PHE A 39 2.67 34.95 18.73
N GLN A 40 2.40 34.99 17.43
CA GLN A 40 2.51 36.22 16.63
C GLN A 40 1.13 36.89 16.54
N PHE A 41 1.09 38.20 16.71
CA PHE A 41 -0.08 39.05 16.49
C PHE A 41 0.22 40.07 15.41
N LEU A 42 -0.74 40.28 14.50
CA LEU A 42 -0.62 41.30 13.45
C LEU A 42 -0.82 42.72 14.01
N ASN A 43 -1.93 42.93 14.74
CA ASN A 43 -2.35 44.23 15.28
C ASN A 43 -2.79 44.08 16.75
N ALA A 44 -2.83 45.18 17.50
CA ALA A 44 -3.32 45.23 18.89
C ALA A 44 -4.73 44.62 19.08
N LYS A 45 -5.62 44.70 18.07
CA LYS A 45 -6.93 44.02 18.08
C LYS A 45 -6.82 42.50 18.22
N CYS A 46 -5.82 41.88 17.58
CA CYS A 46 -5.56 40.44 17.68
C CYS A 46 -4.95 40.07 19.05
N GLU A 47 -4.13 40.96 19.61
CA GLU A 47 -3.48 40.82 20.91
C GLU A 47 -4.52 40.91 22.04
N SER A 48 -5.35 41.96 22.06
CA SER A 48 -6.45 42.14 23.02
C SER A 48 -7.44 40.97 23.01
N ALA A 49 -7.90 40.54 21.82
CA ALA A 49 -8.82 39.39 21.71
C ALA A 49 -8.21 38.09 22.29
N PHE A 50 -6.90 37.89 22.16
CA PHE A 50 -6.19 36.74 22.71
C PHE A 50 -6.07 36.81 24.24
N PHE A 51 -5.72 37.98 24.80
CA PHE A 51 -5.65 38.16 26.26
C PHE A 51 -7.03 38.06 26.93
N SER A 52 -8.08 38.55 26.27
CA SER A 52 -9.49 38.33 26.65
C SER A 52 -9.97 36.88 26.47
N LYS A 53 -9.08 35.96 26.08
CA LYS A 53 -9.35 34.53 25.84
C LYS A 53 -10.44 34.26 24.78
N GLY A 54 -10.69 35.23 23.89
CA GLY A 54 -11.68 35.12 22.83
C GLY A 54 -11.33 34.01 21.83
N ASN A 55 -12.30 33.16 21.50
CA ASN A 55 -12.08 32.06 20.56
C ASN A 55 -12.12 32.57 19.11
N PRO A 56 -11.03 32.45 18.32
CA PRO A 56 -11.01 32.90 16.92
C PRO A 56 -12.14 32.32 16.06
N ARG A 57 -12.65 31.12 16.39
CA ARG A 57 -13.75 30.46 15.66
C ARG A 57 -15.13 31.11 15.87
N GLN A 58 -15.25 32.03 16.83
CA GLN A 58 -16.46 32.82 17.10
C GLN A 58 -16.32 34.28 16.64
N ILE A 59 -15.11 34.79 16.42
CA ILE A 59 -14.88 36.18 16.00
C ILE A 59 -15.06 36.30 14.47
N ASN A 60 -16.15 36.94 14.04
CA ASN A 60 -16.64 36.97 12.66
C ASN A 60 -15.61 37.34 11.57
N CYS A 61 -14.67 38.22 11.89
CA CYS A 61 -13.70 38.73 10.91
C CYS A 61 -12.55 37.75 10.59
N THR A 62 -12.30 36.74 11.44
CA THR A 62 -11.09 35.91 11.33
C THR A 62 -11.15 34.89 10.20
N VAL A 63 -9.98 34.46 9.71
CA VAL A 63 -9.90 33.38 8.71
C VAL A 63 -10.45 32.06 9.26
N LEU A 64 -10.25 31.77 10.56
CA LEU A 64 -10.79 30.59 11.22
C LEU A 64 -12.33 30.58 11.27
N TYR A 65 -12.95 31.72 11.56
CA TYR A 65 -14.40 31.87 11.51
C TYR A 65 -14.91 31.67 10.09
N ARG A 66 -14.27 32.29 9.09
CA ARG A 66 -14.67 32.17 7.67
C ARG A 66 -14.59 30.72 7.20
N ARG A 67 -13.53 29.97 7.55
CA ARG A 67 -13.42 28.53 7.27
C ARG A 67 -14.54 27.71 7.93
N LYS A 68 -14.84 27.95 9.21
CA LYS A 68 -15.94 27.26 9.92
C LYS A 68 -17.30 27.47 9.24
N HIS A 69 -17.57 28.68 8.77
CA HIS A 69 -18.85 29.06 8.15
C HIS A 69 -18.80 29.07 6.62
N LYS A 70 -17.84 28.39 6.00
CA LYS A 70 -17.62 28.28 4.53
C LYS A 70 -17.60 29.62 3.75
N LYS A 71 -17.35 30.75 4.42
CA LYS A 71 -17.46 32.09 3.83
C LYS A 71 -16.32 32.39 2.85
N GLY A 72 -16.64 32.36 1.56
CA GLY A 72 -15.69 32.65 0.47
C GLY A 72 -14.84 31.44 0.08
N GLN A 73 -15.33 30.21 0.31
CA GLN A 73 -14.92 29.10 -0.53
C GLN A 73 -15.84 29.08 -1.75
N LEU A 74 -15.26 29.21 -2.95
CA LEU A 74 -15.92 28.74 -4.16
C LEU A 74 -15.89 27.21 -4.06
N GLU A 75 -17.05 26.56 -4.08
CA GLU A 75 -17.21 25.17 -3.59
C GLU A 75 -16.58 24.08 -4.48
N GLU A 76 -15.84 24.48 -5.52
CA GLU A 76 -15.10 23.60 -6.42
C GLU A 76 -13.72 23.19 -5.87
N ILE A 77 -13.69 22.74 -4.61
CA ILE A 77 -12.57 21.93 -4.12
C ILE A 77 -12.66 20.60 -4.88
N GLN A 78 -11.89 20.52 -5.96
CA GLN A 78 -11.87 19.40 -6.89
C GLN A 78 -11.76 18.09 -6.11
N LYS A 79 -12.79 17.25 -6.16
CA LYS A 79 -12.72 15.88 -5.68
C LYS A 79 -11.63 15.19 -6.50
N GLU A 80 -10.51 14.83 -5.87
CA GLU A 80 -9.47 14.04 -6.53
C GLU A 80 -10.09 12.73 -7.01
N ARG A 81 -10.35 12.66 -8.32
CA ARG A 81 -10.77 11.43 -8.99
C ARG A 81 -9.58 10.50 -8.99
N THR A 82 -9.55 9.54 -8.06
CA THR A 82 -8.54 8.49 -8.00
C THR A 82 -8.38 7.83 -9.37
N ARG A 83 -7.25 8.08 -10.04
CA ARG A 83 -6.97 7.50 -11.37
C ARG A 83 -6.65 6.01 -11.21
N ARG A 84 -7.64 5.14 -11.45
CA ARG A 84 -7.44 3.69 -11.48
C ARG A 84 -6.71 3.29 -12.76
N ALA A 85 -5.40 3.05 -12.67
CA ALA A 85 -4.61 2.53 -13.78
C ALA A 85 -4.79 1.00 -13.89
N VAL A 86 -5.43 0.53 -14.96
CA VAL A 86 -5.50 -0.90 -15.30
C VAL A 86 -4.43 -1.20 -16.34
N LYS A 87 -3.45 -2.04 -15.99
CA LYS A 87 -2.39 -2.50 -16.90
C LYS A 87 -2.68 -3.92 -17.38
N LEU A 88 -2.74 -4.12 -18.69
CA LEU A 88 -2.93 -5.40 -19.38
C LEU A 88 -2.15 -5.36 -20.70
N GLN A 89 -1.85 -6.48 -21.36
CA GLN A 89 -0.86 -7.48 -20.91
C GLN A 89 0.26 -7.44 -21.96
N GLY A 90 1.53 -7.30 -21.55
CA GLY A 90 2.66 -7.24 -22.48
C GLY A 90 3.04 -8.59 -23.08
N ALA A 91 3.77 -8.57 -24.20
CA ALA A 91 4.47 -9.75 -24.70
C ALA A 91 5.58 -10.16 -23.72
N ILE A 92 5.88 -11.46 -23.64
CA ILE A 92 6.91 -12.02 -22.77
C ILE A 92 8.00 -12.59 -23.68
N THR A 93 9.28 -12.41 -23.31
CA THR A 93 10.40 -13.00 -24.06
C THR A 93 10.22 -14.51 -24.20
N GLY A 94 10.10 -14.99 -25.45
CA GLY A 94 9.85 -16.40 -25.79
C GLY A 94 8.39 -16.75 -26.17
N ALA A 95 7.44 -15.82 -26.10
CA ALA A 95 6.09 -16.03 -26.66
C ALA A 95 5.49 -14.71 -27.21
N SER A 96 5.02 -14.72 -28.45
CA SER A 96 4.41 -13.52 -29.02
C SER A 96 3.07 -13.21 -28.36
N LEU A 97 2.64 -11.94 -28.42
CA LEU A 97 1.34 -11.54 -27.87
C LEU A 97 0.17 -12.33 -28.50
N ALA A 98 0.28 -12.68 -29.78
CA ALA A 98 -0.70 -13.48 -30.51
C ALA A 98 -0.80 -14.92 -29.96
N ASP A 99 0.32 -15.59 -29.70
CA ASP A 99 0.35 -16.95 -29.14
C ASP A 99 -0.32 -17.01 -27.75
N ILE A 100 -0.09 -15.96 -26.95
CA ILE A 100 -0.64 -15.83 -25.61
C ILE A 100 -2.17 -15.62 -25.67
N MET A 101 -2.66 -14.80 -26.60
CA MET A 101 -4.11 -14.62 -26.82
C MET A 101 -4.77 -15.88 -27.37
N ALA A 102 -4.15 -16.56 -28.34
CA ALA A 102 -4.66 -17.80 -28.93
C ALA A 102 -4.78 -18.94 -27.90
N LYS A 103 -3.86 -19.02 -26.93
CA LYS A 103 -3.94 -19.96 -25.80
C LYS A 103 -5.04 -19.58 -24.80
N ARG A 104 -5.16 -18.31 -24.43
CA ARG A 104 -6.20 -17.84 -23.48
C ARG A 104 -7.63 -18.02 -23.99
N ASN A 105 -7.83 -18.00 -25.31
CA ASN A 105 -9.15 -18.16 -25.92
C ASN A 105 -9.53 -19.64 -26.16
N GLN A 106 -8.76 -20.60 -25.64
CA GLN A 106 -9.15 -22.02 -25.70
C GLN A 106 -10.24 -22.32 -24.68
N ASN A 107 -11.27 -23.06 -25.11
CA ASN A 107 -12.39 -23.41 -24.24
C ASN A 107 -11.94 -24.39 -23.14
N LEU A 108 -12.30 -24.11 -21.88
CA LEU A 108 -11.99 -24.92 -20.68
C LEU A 108 -12.28 -26.43 -20.83
N LYS A 109 -13.25 -26.80 -21.68
CA LYS A 109 -13.60 -28.20 -21.97
C LYS A 109 -12.51 -28.91 -22.78
N LEU A 110 -11.83 -28.21 -23.70
CA LEU A 110 -10.73 -28.74 -24.51
C LEU A 110 -9.45 -28.86 -23.69
N GLU A 111 -9.16 -27.89 -22.83
CA GLU A 111 -8.03 -27.94 -21.90
C GLU A 111 -8.12 -29.15 -20.97
N ARG A 112 -9.25 -29.35 -20.29
CA ARG A 112 -9.49 -30.53 -19.43
C ARG A 112 -9.36 -31.85 -20.18
N LEU A 113 -9.74 -31.91 -21.45
CA LEU A 113 -9.55 -33.11 -22.28
C LEU A 113 -8.06 -33.34 -22.60
N ASN A 114 -7.29 -32.28 -22.83
CA ASN A 114 -5.85 -32.36 -23.08
C ASN A 114 -5.09 -32.79 -21.80
N GLU A 115 -5.41 -32.18 -20.65
CA GLU A 115 -4.86 -32.54 -19.33
C GLU A 115 -5.07 -34.03 -19.01
N ASN A 116 -6.30 -34.54 -19.22
CA ASN A 116 -6.62 -35.94 -18.99
C ASN A 116 -5.83 -36.89 -19.92
N LYS A 117 -5.63 -36.52 -21.20
CA LYS A 117 -4.78 -37.27 -22.14
C LYS A 117 -3.32 -37.29 -21.68
N VAL A 118 -2.74 -36.14 -21.33
CA VAL A 118 -1.36 -36.02 -20.84
C VAL A 118 -1.15 -36.81 -19.54
N SER A 119 -2.08 -36.69 -18.58
CA SER A 119 -2.09 -37.47 -17.32
C SER A 119 -2.15 -38.98 -17.58
N GLY A 120 -2.99 -39.42 -18.53
CA GLY A 120 -3.07 -40.82 -18.96
C GLY A 120 -1.75 -41.35 -19.54
N LEU A 121 -1.11 -40.58 -20.43
CA LEU A 121 0.19 -40.94 -21.00
C LEU A 121 1.29 -40.99 -19.94
N LEU A 122 1.36 -40.01 -19.03
CA LEU A 122 2.33 -39.98 -17.95
C LEU A 122 2.15 -41.15 -16.97
N ARG A 123 0.90 -41.54 -16.67
CA ARG A 123 0.58 -42.75 -15.88
C ARG A 123 1.03 -44.02 -16.58
N LYS A 124 0.83 -44.15 -17.90
CA LYS A 124 1.31 -45.29 -18.70
C LYS A 124 2.85 -45.36 -18.69
N GLN A 125 3.55 -44.26 -18.94
CA GLN A 125 5.02 -44.21 -18.87
C GLN A 125 5.56 -44.51 -17.46
N LYS A 126 4.92 -44.02 -16.39
CA LYS A 126 5.31 -44.35 -15.01
C LYS A 126 5.10 -45.83 -14.68
N LYS A 127 4.06 -46.49 -15.23
CA LYS A 127 3.89 -47.95 -15.14
C LYS A 127 5.00 -48.68 -15.91
N ALA A 128 5.24 -48.29 -17.16
CA ALA A 128 6.31 -48.86 -18.00
C ALA A 128 7.71 -48.71 -17.39
N LYS A 129 7.99 -47.62 -16.66
CA LYS A 129 9.26 -47.41 -15.91
C LYS A 129 9.31 -48.09 -14.54
N ARG A 130 8.17 -48.57 -14.00
CA ARG A 130 8.11 -49.34 -12.74
C ARG A 130 8.29 -50.84 -12.95
N VAL A 131 7.88 -51.38 -14.10
CA VAL A 131 8.10 -52.79 -14.48
C VAL A 131 9.59 -53.19 -14.44
N PRO A 132 10.53 -52.49 -15.12
CA PRO A 132 11.96 -52.84 -15.09
C PRO A 132 12.63 -52.58 -13.73
N LYS A 133 12.00 -51.79 -12.83
CA LYS A 133 12.53 -51.56 -11.48
C LYS A 133 12.09 -52.61 -10.47
N LYS A 134 11.07 -53.43 -10.78
CA LYS A 134 10.66 -54.58 -9.95
C LYS A 134 11.43 -55.86 -10.27
N THR A 135 11.79 -56.10 -11.54
CA THR A 135 12.63 -57.24 -11.93
C THR A 135 14.04 -57.16 -11.35
N ALA A 136 14.58 -55.94 -11.16
CA ALA A 136 15.87 -55.72 -10.49
C ALA A 136 15.87 -55.94 -8.96
N MET A 137 14.71 -56.04 -8.31
CA MET A 137 14.59 -56.22 -6.85
C MET A 137 14.15 -57.62 -6.42
N ALA A 138 13.78 -58.50 -7.37
CA ALA A 138 13.27 -59.83 -7.07
C ALA A 138 14.37 -60.89 -6.82
N ALA A 139 15.64 -60.57 -7.07
CA ALA A 139 16.77 -61.49 -6.90
C ALA A 139 17.30 -61.60 -5.45
N ALA A 140 16.69 -60.92 -4.48
CA ALA A 140 17.18 -60.88 -3.11
C ALA A 140 16.06 -60.93 -2.05
N LYS A 141 15.69 -62.17 -1.63
CA LYS A 141 15.54 -62.59 -0.21
C LYS A 141 14.92 -64.00 -0.08
N VAL A 142 15.54 -64.82 0.75
CA VAL A 142 15.11 -66.17 1.20
C VAL A 142 14.33 -66.04 2.53
N PRO A 143 13.32 -66.89 2.83
CA PRO A 143 12.47 -66.73 4.02
C PRO A 143 12.90 -67.58 5.23
N THR A 144 12.58 -67.12 6.45
CA THR A 144 12.61 -67.92 7.68
C THR A 144 11.33 -67.75 8.50
N LYS A 145 10.96 -68.81 9.24
CA LYS A 145 9.63 -69.08 9.83
C LYS A 145 9.36 -68.31 11.13
N ALA A 146 8.08 -68.18 11.46
CA ALA A 146 7.57 -67.85 12.79
C ALA A 146 6.78 -69.04 13.38
N ALA A 147 6.71 -69.15 14.71
CA ALA A 147 5.86 -70.09 15.44
C ALA A 147 5.29 -69.42 16.73
N PRO A 148 4.07 -69.76 17.20
CA PRO A 148 3.33 -68.94 18.19
C PRO A 148 3.11 -69.64 19.54
N LYS A 149 2.68 -68.88 20.57
CA LYS A 149 1.82 -69.37 21.68
C LYS A 149 0.82 -68.30 22.14
N LEU A 150 -0.34 -68.78 22.61
CA LEU A 150 -1.42 -68.06 23.32
C LEU A 150 -0.93 -67.65 24.75
N TYR A 151 -1.65 -66.98 25.66
CA TYR A 151 -3.08 -66.89 26.05
C TYR A 151 -3.31 -65.51 26.75
N PHE A 152 -4.48 -65.04 27.22
CA PHE A 152 -5.86 -65.54 27.33
C PHE A 152 -6.87 -64.34 27.24
N LEU A 153 -7.93 -64.28 28.07
CA LEU A 153 -8.88 -63.17 28.29
C LEU A 153 -9.02 -62.87 29.81
N GLU A 154 -9.41 -61.65 30.18
CA GLU A 154 -10.58 -61.37 31.05
C GLU A 154 -10.93 -59.87 31.15
N PHE A 155 -12.25 -59.59 31.16
CA PHE A 155 -13.00 -58.45 31.72
C PHE A 155 -12.40 -57.02 31.80
N LEU A 156 -12.89 -56.13 30.92
CA LEU A 156 -13.86 -55.06 31.26
C LEU A 156 -14.46 -54.40 30.00
#